data_AF-A0AA91B9N5-F1
#
_entry.id   AF-A0AA91B9N5-F1
#
_cell.length_a   1.000
_cell.length_b   1.000
_cell.length_c   1.000
_cell.angle_alpha   90.00
_cell.angle_beta   90.00
_cell.angle_gamma   90.00
#
_symmetry.space_group_name_H-M   'P 1'
#
loop_
_entity.id
_entity.type
_entity.pdbx_description
1 polymer ?
#
loop_
_entity_poly.entity_id
_entity_poly.type
_entity_poly.pdbx_seq_one_letter_code
_entity_poly.pdbx_strand_id
1 'polypeptide(L)'
;MLCFPHFHQSTNSYVKYSSVDDVISMPDADEIVKHGNFFRDKTTISYALEQAKVNESFNAVMIETAYFVVNGNNSYTKNPVFNQIDEVNIIARKASKLLQDEIDKGNSNYVTAGSILDQLIVAEVKGVSVMDINNSDWVANNPLTKAMISCIGTNHDQPNINAVISDSVIQYYQYKMEEHASLDLDNYVKGLTDALLLTVFASNVETSTATDRAGFYRELREMGNTLSDARRNAVHIQNYL
;
A
#
# COMPACT_ATOMS: atom_id res chain seq x y z
N MET A 1 -68.92 26.41 -15.17
CA MET A 1 -68.52 27.84 -15.27
C MET A 1 -68.22 28.28 -13.86
N LEU A 2 -67.00 28.66 -13.46
CA LEU A 2 -65.91 29.34 -14.16
C LEU A 2 -64.53 28.77 -13.75
N CYS A 3 -63.54 29.00 -14.62
CA CYS A 3 -62.16 28.52 -14.58
C CYS A 3 -61.18 29.54 -13.96
N PHE A 4 -60.21 29.06 -13.16
CA PHE A 4 -58.74 29.36 -12.99
C PHE A 4 -58.15 30.80 -13.09
N PRO A 5 -56.93 31.13 -12.52
CA PRO A 5 -55.75 30.27 -12.35
C PRO A 5 -54.86 30.40 -11.07
N HIS A 6 -53.82 29.56 -11.06
CA HIS A 6 -52.79 29.26 -10.06
C HIS A 6 -51.97 30.42 -9.46
N PHE A 7 -51.49 30.20 -8.22
CA PHE A 7 -50.13 30.53 -7.80
C PHE A 7 -49.50 29.33 -7.08
N HIS A 8 -48.34 28.89 -7.57
CA HIS A 8 -47.46 27.94 -6.89
C HIS A 8 -46.84 28.59 -5.66
N GLN A 9 -46.85 27.92 -4.51
CA GLN A 9 -45.84 28.11 -3.47
C GLN A 9 -45.55 26.77 -2.79
N SER A 10 -44.34 26.25 -3.04
CA SER A 10 -43.75 25.17 -2.27
C SER A 10 -43.50 25.64 -0.85
N THR A 11 -43.92 24.88 0.16
CA THR A 11 -43.29 24.94 1.48
C THR A 11 -43.11 23.53 2.00
N ASN A 12 -41.85 23.22 2.24
CA ASN A 12 -41.30 21.95 2.70
C ASN A 12 -42.05 21.43 3.92
N SER A 13 -42.57 20.20 3.83
CA SER A 13 -42.90 19.42 5.01
C SER A 13 -41.61 19.02 5.71
N TYR A 14 -41.37 19.58 6.89
CA TYR A 14 -40.35 19.07 7.81
C TYR A 14 -40.74 17.63 8.18
N VAL A 15 -40.03 16.65 7.63
CA VAL A 15 -40.01 15.30 8.17
C VAL A 15 -39.22 15.37 9.48
N LYS A 16 -39.95 15.32 10.60
CA LYS A 16 -39.39 15.22 11.94
C LYS A 16 -38.70 13.86 12.04
N TYR A 17 -37.38 13.84 11.89
CA TYR A 17 -36.60 12.62 12.17
C TYR A 17 -36.69 12.29 13.65
N SER A 18 -36.93 11.00 13.91
CA SER A 18 -37.04 10.35 15.21
C SER A 18 -35.81 10.63 16.09
N SER A 19 -36.04 10.56 17.40
CA SER A 19 -35.14 10.92 18.50
C SER A 19 -33.73 10.32 18.46
N VAL A 20 -32.82 11.08 19.06
CA VAL A 20 -31.35 11.07 19.01
C VAL A 20 -30.68 9.97 19.86
N ASP A 21 -31.28 8.79 20.07
CA ASP A 21 -30.76 7.81 21.04
C ASP A 21 -30.30 6.46 20.48
N ASP A 22 -30.39 6.21 19.16
CA ASP A 22 -29.87 4.97 18.53
C ASP A 22 -28.86 5.22 17.40
N VAL A 23 -28.28 6.43 17.34
CA VAL A 23 -27.08 6.64 16.52
C VAL A 23 -25.92 6.11 17.34
N ILE A 24 -25.42 4.93 17.00
CA ILE A 24 -24.11 4.45 17.45
C ILE A 24 -23.11 5.57 17.07
N SER A 25 -22.74 6.43 18.02
CA SER A 25 -21.71 7.44 17.82
C SER A 25 -20.47 6.72 17.33
N MET A 26 -20.00 7.08 16.13
CA MET A 26 -18.75 6.54 15.62
C MET A 26 -17.64 6.88 16.62
N PRO A 27 -16.81 5.90 17.03
CA PRO A 27 -15.73 6.16 17.97
C PRO A 27 -14.68 7.08 17.36
N ASP A 28 -14.11 7.98 18.16
CA ASP A 28 -13.01 8.85 17.73
C ASP A 28 -11.70 8.05 17.63
N ALA A 29 -10.82 8.44 16.71
CA ALA A 29 -9.55 7.75 16.43
C ALA A 29 -8.66 7.65 17.67
N ASP A 30 -8.57 8.73 18.46
CA ASP A 30 -7.77 8.78 19.69
C ASP A 30 -8.33 7.85 20.77
N GLU A 31 -9.66 7.73 20.89
CA GLU A 31 -10.28 6.78 21.82
C GLU A 31 -10.04 5.33 21.41
N ILE A 32 -10.08 5.04 20.11
CA ILE A 32 -9.79 3.69 19.59
C ILE A 32 -8.34 3.31 19.89
N VAL A 33 -7.39 4.21 19.63
CA VAL A 33 -5.97 4.01 19.94
C VAL A 33 -5.76 3.76 21.43
N LYS A 34 -6.37 4.61 22.27
CA LYS A 34 -6.26 4.50 23.73
C LYS A 34 -6.78 3.17 24.28
N HIS A 35 -7.86 2.65 23.69
CA HIS A 35 -8.52 1.44 24.19
C HIS A 35 -8.15 0.17 23.40
N GLY A 36 -7.40 0.26 22.30
CA GLY A 36 -7.03 -0.89 21.47
C GLY A 36 -8.22 -1.57 20.80
N ASN A 37 -9.36 -0.87 20.66
CA ASN A 37 -10.64 -1.46 20.26
C ASN A 37 -10.85 -1.54 18.74
N PHE A 38 -9.77 -1.56 17.95
CA PHE A 38 -9.80 -1.53 16.48
C PHE A 38 -10.66 -2.65 15.86
N PHE A 39 -10.76 -3.81 16.53
CA PHE A 39 -11.36 -5.03 15.98
C PHE A 39 -12.66 -5.45 16.69
N ARG A 40 -13.36 -4.51 17.33
CA ARG A 40 -14.53 -4.81 18.18
C ARG A 40 -15.78 -5.23 17.41
N ASP A 41 -16.16 -4.43 16.42
CA ASP A 41 -17.41 -4.58 15.65
C ASP A 41 -17.21 -4.07 14.22
N LYS A 42 -18.15 -4.39 13.33
CA LYS A 42 -18.07 -4.06 11.91
C LYS A 42 -17.88 -2.55 11.66
N THR A 43 -18.63 -1.71 12.37
CA THR A 43 -18.55 -0.25 12.22
C THR A 43 -17.18 0.27 12.63
N THR A 44 -16.66 -0.21 13.76
CA THR A 44 -15.35 0.18 14.28
C THR A 44 -14.22 -0.30 13.38
N ILE A 45 -14.30 -1.54 12.88
CA ILE A 45 -13.33 -2.10 11.93
C ILE A 45 -13.32 -1.28 10.63
N SER A 46 -14.49 -1.02 10.04
CA SER A 46 -14.59 -0.21 8.82
C SER A 46 -14.02 1.19 9.03
N TYR A 47 -14.34 1.85 10.14
CA TYR A 47 -13.79 3.16 10.48
C TYR A 47 -12.26 3.12 10.67
N ALA A 48 -11.75 2.17 11.45
CA ALA A 48 -10.32 2.02 11.70
C ALA A 48 -9.55 1.79 10.39
N LEU A 49 -10.09 1.00 9.46
CA LEU A 49 -9.50 0.79 8.14
C LEU A 49 -9.47 2.06 7.30
N GLU A 50 -10.48 2.94 7.39
CA GLU A 50 -10.43 4.24 6.71
C GLU A 50 -9.43 5.21 7.35
N GLN A 51 -9.35 5.25 8.69
CA GLN A 51 -8.36 6.08 9.39
C GLN A 51 -6.93 5.63 9.10
N ALA A 52 -6.70 4.32 9.07
CA ALA A 52 -5.39 3.74 8.79
C ALA A 52 -4.84 4.12 7.40
N LYS A 53 -5.70 4.40 6.41
CA LYS A 53 -5.27 4.81 5.06
C LYS A 53 -4.58 6.18 5.03
N VAL A 54 -4.91 7.06 5.96
CA VAL A 54 -4.48 8.47 5.97
C VAL A 54 -3.63 8.85 7.18
N ASN A 55 -3.54 7.97 8.17
CA ASN A 55 -2.79 8.20 9.40
C ASN A 55 -1.86 7.00 9.68
N GLU A 56 -0.58 7.17 9.34
CA GLU A 56 0.45 6.13 9.48
C GLU A 56 0.65 5.69 10.94
N SER A 57 0.59 6.63 11.89
CA SER A 57 0.71 6.31 13.32
C SER A 57 -0.48 5.48 13.81
N PHE A 58 -1.70 5.83 13.37
CA PHE A 58 -2.89 5.04 13.66
C PHE A 58 -2.81 3.63 13.05
N ASN A 59 -2.39 3.54 11.79
CA ASN A 59 -2.15 2.26 11.11
C ASN A 59 -1.14 1.39 11.86
N ALA A 60 -0.06 2.00 12.36
CA ALA A 60 0.95 1.29 13.13
C ALA A 60 0.41 0.69 14.43
N VAL A 61 -0.34 1.49 15.22
CA VAL A 61 -0.95 0.97 16.45
C VAL A 61 -1.98 -0.13 16.16
N MET A 62 -2.74 0.02 15.07
CA MET A 62 -3.71 -0.99 14.65
C MET A 62 -3.03 -2.33 14.31
N ILE A 63 -1.95 -2.31 13.54
CA ILE A 63 -1.17 -3.51 13.17
C ILE A 63 -0.49 -4.15 14.39
N GLU A 64 0.08 -3.32 15.27
CA GLU A 64 0.69 -3.79 16.52
C GLU A 64 -0.35 -4.46 17.42
N THR A 65 -1.54 -3.90 17.51
CA THR A 65 -2.67 -4.48 18.26
C THR A 65 -3.11 -5.81 17.64
N ALA A 66 -3.24 -5.90 16.31
CA ALA A 66 -3.61 -7.14 15.64
C ALA A 66 -2.59 -8.25 15.94
N TYR A 67 -1.31 -7.93 15.82
CA TYR A 67 -0.24 -8.88 16.10
C TYR A 67 -0.26 -9.35 17.57
N PHE A 68 -0.43 -8.42 18.50
CA PHE A 68 -0.55 -8.72 19.93
C PHE A 68 -1.72 -9.66 20.23
N VAL A 69 -2.90 -9.35 19.70
CA VAL A 69 -4.13 -10.13 19.93
C VAL A 69 -3.98 -11.57 19.46
N VAL A 70 -3.31 -11.78 18.31
CA VAL A 70 -3.16 -13.11 17.71
C VAL A 70 -2.01 -13.91 18.35
N ASN A 71 -0.90 -13.26 18.69
CA ASN A 71 0.33 -13.95 19.09
C ASN A 71 0.66 -13.81 20.59
N GLY A 72 -0.09 -13.00 21.33
CA GLY A 72 0.10 -12.74 22.76
C GLY A 72 1.40 -11.98 23.10
N ASN A 73 2.10 -11.43 22.11
CA ASN A 73 3.35 -10.68 22.29
C ASN A 73 3.58 -9.68 21.14
N ASN A 74 4.55 -8.78 21.34
CA ASN A 74 4.94 -7.75 20.37
C ASN A 74 6.39 -7.90 19.89
N SER A 75 6.97 -9.09 19.98
CA SER A 75 8.38 -9.28 19.67
C SER A 75 8.71 -8.94 18.22
N TYR A 76 7.85 -9.36 17.29
CA TYR A 76 8.00 -9.09 15.86
C TYR A 76 7.80 -7.60 15.53
N THR A 77 6.82 -6.95 16.13
CA THR A 77 6.46 -5.56 15.83
C THR A 77 7.38 -4.54 16.51
N LYS A 78 8.02 -4.90 17.62
CA LYS A 78 9.04 -4.08 18.27
C LYS A 78 10.33 -4.00 17.46
N ASN A 79 10.74 -5.12 16.84
CA ASN A 79 11.95 -5.23 16.05
C ASN A 79 11.63 -5.94 14.73
N PRO A 80 10.88 -5.30 13.81
CA PRO A 80 10.58 -5.90 12.53
C PRO A 80 11.88 -6.11 11.76
N VAL A 81 12.16 -7.35 11.39
CA VAL A 81 13.31 -7.68 10.55
C VAL A 81 12.93 -7.33 9.11
N PHE A 82 13.32 -6.16 8.64
CA PHE A 82 13.21 -5.77 7.24
C PHE A 82 14.42 -6.30 6.49
N ASN A 83 14.22 -7.36 5.72
CA ASN A 83 15.30 -7.95 4.91
C ASN A 83 15.14 -7.60 3.42
N GLN A 84 16.12 -7.99 2.61
CA GLN A 84 16.15 -7.70 1.17
C GLN A 84 14.97 -8.34 0.41
N ILE A 85 14.43 -9.47 0.89
CA ILE A 85 13.22 -10.10 0.32
C ILE A 85 12.00 -9.22 0.61
N ASP A 86 11.88 -8.65 1.81
CA ASP A 86 10.80 -7.70 2.13
C ASP A 86 10.92 -6.44 1.25
N GLU A 87 12.13 -5.91 1.10
CA GLU A 87 12.43 -4.73 0.26
C GLU A 87 11.96 -4.95 -1.18
N VAL A 88 12.39 -6.02 -1.84
CA VAL A 88 12.03 -6.26 -3.24
C VAL A 88 10.54 -6.54 -3.45
N ASN A 89 9.89 -7.20 -2.49
CA ASN A 89 8.46 -7.48 -2.59
C ASN A 89 7.59 -6.23 -2.34
N ILE A 90 8.04 -5.33 -1.46
CA ILE A 90 7.40 -4.02 -1.25
C ILE A 90 7.56 -3.15 -2.50
N ILE A 91 8.77 -3.05 -3.05
CA ILE A 91 9.03 -2.31 -4.30
C ILE A 91 8.15 -2.87 -5.42
N ALA A 92 8.21 -4.19 -5.66
CA ALA A 92 7.48 -4.84 -6.74
C ALA A 92 5.97 -4.60 -6.62
N ARG A 93 5.41 -4.64 -5.41
CA ARG A 93 3.98 -4.43 -5.20
C ARG A 93 3.57 -2.98 -5.44
N LYS A 94 4.35 -2.00 -4.95
CA LYS A 94 4.05 -0.59 -5.15
C LYS A 94 4.18 -0.18 -6.62
N ALA A 95 5.26 -0.59 -7.27
CA ALA A 95 5.47 -0.35 -8.69
C ALA A 95 4.40 -1.06 -9.55
N SER A 96 4.00 -2.29 -9.19
CA SER A 96 2.90 -2.99 -9.87
C SER A 96 1.56 -2.27 -9.74
N LYS A 97 1.31 -1.59 -8.62
CA LYS A 97 0.09 -0.79 -8.41
C LYS A 97 0.10 0.44 -9.31
N LEU A 98 1.20 1.21 -9.32
CA LEU A 98 1.37 2.34 -10.23
C LEU A 98 1.25 1.93 -11.70
N LEU A 99 1.79 0.76 -12.08
CA LEU A 99 1.63 0.22 -13.43
C LEU A 99 0.16 -0.13 -13.76
N GLN A 100 -0.63 -0.60 -12.79
CA GLN A 100 -2.05 -0.92 -13.00
C GLN A 100 -2.91 0.33 -13.21
N ASP A 101 -2.52 1.44 -12.59
CA ASP A 101 -3.22 2.72 -12.74
C ASP A 101 -3.06 3.29 -14.17
N GLU A 102 -1.97 2.91 -14.85
CA GLU A 102 -1.61 3.42 -16.19
C GLU A 102 -1.83 2.40 -17.32
N ILE A 103 -1.78 1.09 -17.02
CA ILE A 103 -1.98 0.01 -17.98
C ILE A 103 -3.02 -0.98 -17.44
N ASP A 104 -4.12 -1.14 -18.18
CA ASP A 104 -5.13 -2.14 -17.88
C ASP A 104 -4.52 -3.55 -17.77
N LYS A 105 -4.91 -4.31 -16.74
CA LYS A 105 -4.47 -5.71 -16.55
C LYS A 105 -4.77 -6.63 -17.73
N GLY A 106 -5.80 -6.30 -18.52
CA GLY A 106 -6.16 -7.04 -19.74
C GLY A 106 -5.24 -6.78 -20.93
N ASN A 107 -4.34 -5.80 -20.83
CA ASN A 107 -3.38 -5.45 -21.87
C ASN A 107 -2.15 -6.37 -21.79
N SER A 108 -1.73 -6.96 -22.92
CA SER A 108 -0.52 -7.79 -22.99
C SER A 108 0.77 -7.08 -22.56
N ASN A 109 0.78 -5.75 -22.69
CA ASN A 109 1.89 -4.91 -22.25
C ASN A 109 2.03 -4.91 -20.73
N TYR A 110 0.96 -5.19 -19.98
CA TYR A 110 0.99 -5.27 -18.52
C TYR A 110 1.88 -6.41 -18.02
N VAL A 111 1.73 -7.61 -18.61
CA VAL A 111 2.55 -8.79 -18.26
C VAL A 111 4.02 -8.57 -18.60
N THR A 112 4.27 -7.96 -19.77
CA THR A 112 5.63 -7.63 -20.22
C THR A 112 6.27 -6.59 -19.31
N ALA A 113 5.52 -5.55 -18.93
CA ALA A 113 5.96 -4.53 -18.00
C ALA A 113 6.31 -5.13 -16.63
N GLY A 114 5.48 -6.03 -16.10
CA GLY A 114 5.76 -6.73 -14.84
C GLY A 114 7.07 -7.53 -14.88
N SER A 115 7.30 -8.28 -15.97
CA SER A 115 8.56 -9.05 -16.10
C SER A 115 9.81 -8.17 -16.19
N ILE A 116 9.70 -7.00 -16.84
CA ILE A 116 10.79 -6.02 -16.90
C ILE A 116 11.00 -5.37 -15.53
N LEU A 117 9.92 -5.04 -14.82
CA LEU A 117 9.95 -4.47 -13.48
C LEU A 117 10.77 -5.37 -12.55
N ASP A 118 10.47 -6.67 -12.49
CA ASP A 118 11.17 -7.62 -11.63
C ASP A 118 12.68 -7.66 -11.94
N GLN A 119 13.06 -7.61 -13.22
CA GLN A 119 14.48 -7.57 -13.63
C GLN A 119 15.21 -6.31 -13.19
N LEU A 120 14.52 -5.16 -13.20
CA LEU A 120 15.10 -3.89 -12.76
C LEU A 120 15.28 -3.86 -11.24
N ILE A 121 14.34 -4.42 -10.49
CA ILE A 121 14.42 -4.50 -9.02
C ILE A 121 15.62 -5.34 -8.59
N VAL A 122 15.81 -6.54 -9.18
CA VAL A 122 16.93 -7.43 -8.82
C VAL A 122 18.30 -6.90 -9.27
N ALA A 123 18.34 -6.00 -10.26
CA ALA A 123 19.57 -5.35 -10.66
C ALA A 123 20.06 -4.36 -9.60
N GLU A 124 19.13 -3.73 -8.87
CA GLU A 124 19.43 -2.73 -7.85
C GLU A 124 19.67 -3.36 -6.47
N VAL A 125 18.81 -4.31 -6.08
CA VAL A 125 18.88 -4.96 -4.77
C VAL A 125 19.81 -6.18 -4.86
N LYS A 126 21.05 -6.02 -4.43
CA LYS A 126 22.05 -7.11 -4.46
C LYS A 126 21.65 -8.26 -3.54
N GLY A 127 21.86 -9.48 -4.03
CA GLY A 127 21.66 -10.71 -3.23
C GLY A 127 20.25 -11.31 -3.34
N VAL A 128 19.39 -10.76 -4.20
CA VAL A 128 18.09 -11.32 -4.54
C VAL A 128 18.03 -11.75 -6.01
N SER A 129 17.09 -12.64 -6.31
CA SER A 129 16.79 -13.14 -7.64
C SER A 129 15.33 -12.83 -8.01
N VAL A 130 14.99 -12.98 -9.29
CA VAL A 130 13.60 -12.78 -9.75
C VAL A 130 12.65 -13.75 -9.05
N MET A 131 13.13 -14.93 -8.66
CA MET A 131 12.32 -15.92 -7.92
C MET A 131 11.95 -15.47 -6.51
N ASP A 132 12.70 -14.53 -5.93
CA ASP A 132 12.40 -13.95 -4.61
C ASP A 132 11.32 -12.86 -4.70
N ILE A 133 10.99 -12.38 -5.90
CA ILE A 133 9.90 -11.44 -6.15
C ILE A 133 8.62 -12.25 -6.39
N ASN A 134 7.90 -12.47 -5.30
CA ASN A 134 6.57 -13.06 -5.33
C ASN A 134 5.68 -12.32 -4.33
N ASN A 135 5.31 -11.10 -4.71
CA ASN A 135 4.64 -10.19 -3.79
C ASN A 135 3.28 -10.73 -3.30
N SER A 136 2.62 -11.58 -4.09
CA SER A 136 1.36 -12.21 -3.68
C SER A 136 1.58 -13.23 -2.56
N ASP A 137 2.56 -14.12 -2.72
CA ASP A 137 2.88 -15.10 -1.68
C ASP A 137 3.52 -14.44 -0.45
N TRP A 138 4.33 -13.39 -0.65
CA TRP A 138 4.89 -12.60 0.44
C TRP A 138 3.77 -11.97 1.28
N VAL A 139 2.80 -11.28 0.67
CA VAL A 139 1.65 -10.71 1.38
C VAL A 139 0.86 -11.81 2.11
N ALA A 140 0.56 -12.91 1.43
CA ALA A 140 -0.24 -14.00 2.00
C ALA A 140 0.45 -14.68 3.20
N ASN A 141 1.79 -14.72 3.20
CA ASN A 141 2.56 -15.34 4.27
C ASN A 141 3.07 -14.38 5.33
N ASN A 142 2.97 -13.07 5.12
CA ASN A 142 3.43 -12.06 6.04
C ASN A 142 2.70 -12.20 7.41
N PRO A 143 3.44 -12.26 8.54
CA PRO A 143 2.84 -12.40 9.86
C PRO A 143 1.85 -11.28 10.22
N LEU A 144 2.11 -10.06 9.76
CA LEU A 144 1.24 -8.91 10.02
C LEU A 144 -0.05 -9.00 9.21
N THR A 145 0.04 -9.41 7.94
CA THR A 145 -1.15 -9.69 7.10
C THR A 145 -2.03 -10.76 7.73
N LYS A 146 -1.44 -11.88 8.17
CA LYS A 146 -2.16 -12.97 8.83
C LYS A 146 -2.85 -12.51 10.11
N ALA A 147 -2.18 -11.71 10.92
CA ALA A 147 -2.76 -11.16 12.15
C ALA A 147 -3.94 -10.23 11.86
N MET A 148 -3.77 -9.29 10.92
CA MET A 148 -4.83 -8.37 10.48
C MET A 148 -6.04 -9.13 9.94
N ILE A 149 -5.84 -10.11 9.05
CA ILE A 149 -6.93 -10.95 8.51
C ILE A 149 -7.65 -11.70 9.65
N SER A 150 -6.91 -12.26 10.61
CA SER A 150 -7.50 -12.98 11.74
C SER A 150 -8.36 -12.09 12.63
N CYS A 151 -7.97 -10.83 12.84
CA CYS A 151 -8.73 -9.88 13.64
C CYS A 151 -9.94 -9.28 12.90
N ILE A 152 -9.80 -9.01 11.61
CA ILE A 152 -10.83 -8.37 10.79
C ILE A 152 -11.91 -9.36 10.32
N GLY A 153 -11.49 -10.55 9.88
CA GLY A 153 -12.38 -11.57 9.33
C GLY A 153 -13.26 -11.01 8.21
N THR A 154 -14.57 -11.30 8.28
CA THR A 154 -15.58 -10.78 7.34
C THR A 154 -16.34 -9.56 7.89
N ASN A 155 -15.93 -9.02 9.05
CA ASN A 155 -16.66 -7.97 9.76
C ASN A 155 -16.20 -6.57 9.30
N HIS A 156 -16.31 -6.29 8.00
CA HIS A 156 -15.89 -5.01 7.41
C HIS A 156 -16.74 -4.66 6.18
N ASP A 157 -16.63 -3.42 5.71
CA ASP A 157 -17.27 -2.93 4.47
C ASP A 157 -16.30 -2.79 3.29
N GLN A 158 -15.01 -3.10 3.48
CA GLN A 158 -14.02 -2.98 2.41
C GLN A 158 -14.34 -3.95 1.24
N PRO A 159 -14.45 -3.45 0.00
CA PRO A 159 -14.74 -4.28 -1.17
C PRO A 159 -13.59 -5.22 -1.54
N ASN A 160 -12.35 -4.83 -1.20
CA ASN A 160 -11.17 -5.65 -1.38
C ASN A 160 -10.27 -5.57 -0.13
N ILE A 161 -10.66 -6.31 0.91
CA ILE A 161 -9.94 -6.27 2.19
C ILE A 161 -8.49 -6.73 2.08
N ASN A 162 -8.18 -7.68 1.21
CA ASN A 162 -6.82 -8.16 1.02
C ASN A 162 -5.90 -7.06 0.47
N ALA A 163 -6.41 -6.22 -0.44
CA ALA A 163 -5.67 -5.06 -0.92
C ALA A 163 -5.45 -4.03 0.19
N VAL A 164 -6.50 -3.71 0.96
CA VAL A 164 -6.42 -2.75 2.08
C VAL A 164 -5.40 -3.21 3.13
N ILE A 165 -5.49 -4.47 3.57
CA ILE A 165 -4.54 -5.02 4.57
C ILE A 165 -3.12 -5.03 4.00
N SER A 166 -2.95 -5.42 2.74
CA SER A 166 -1.64 -5.39 2.11
C SER A 166 -1.03 -3.98 2.08
N ASP A 167 -1.82 -2.96 1.73
CA ASP A 167 -1.35 -1.58 1.69
C ASP A 167 -0.99 -1.10 3.11
N SER A 168 -1.84 -1.39 4.10
CA SER A 168 -1.58 -1.11 5.51
C SER A 168 -0.28 -1.75 6.02
N VAL A 169 -0.03 -3.02 5.67
CA VAL A 169 1.19 -3.74 6.08
C VAL A 169 2.43 -3.16 5.41
N ILE A 170 2.36 -2.77 4.14
CA ILE A 170 3.45 -2.08 3.43
C ILE A 170 3.74 -0.74 4.12
N GLN A 171 2.72 0.06 4.40
CA GLN A 171 2.86 1.34 5.11
C GLN A 171 3.51 1.13 6.49
N TYR A 172 3.20 0.04 7.19
CA TYR A 172 3.82 -0.27 8.47
C TYR A 172 5.32 -0.56 8.35
N TYR A 173 5.74 -1.36 7.36
CA TYR A 173 7.16 -1.58 7.13
C TYR A 173 7.86 -0.25 6.83
N GLN A 174 7.28 0.60 5.98
CA GLN A 174 7.81 1.94 5.69
C GLN A 174 7.89 2.85 6.93
N TYR A 175 6.86 2.84 7.77
CA TYR A 175 6.84 3.57 9.04
C TYR A 175 7.96 3.14 9.99
N LYS A 176 8.40 1.87 9.91
CA LYS A 176 9.50 1.31 10.71
C LYS A 176 10.86 1.46 10.04
N MET A 177 10.93 1.91 8.79
CA MET A 177 12.16 2.31 8.13
C MET A 177 12.56 3.71 8.60
N GLU A 178 13.85 4.06 8.47
CA GLU A 178 14.29 5.44 8.69
C GLU A 178 13.57 6.37 7.68
N GLU A 179 13.17 7.58 8.11
CA GLU A 179 12.39 8.52 7.30
C GLU A 179 13.03 8.78 5.92
N HIS A 180 14.36 8.95 5.88
CA HIS A 180 15.11 9.11 4.64
C HIS A 180 15.05 7.86 3.75
N ALA A 181 15.13 6.65 4.32
CA ALA A 181 15.04 5.40 3.58
C ALA A 181 13.62 5.17 3.01
N SER A 182 12.58 5.61 3.73
CA SER A 182 11.20 5.52 3.26
C SER A 182 10.94 6.47 2.07
N LEU A 183 11.40 7.72 2.16
CA LEU A 183 11.27 8.70 1.08
C LEU A 183 12.08 8.28 -0.17
N ASP A 184 13.29 7.76 0.04
CA ASP A 184 14.11 7.23 -1.05
C ASP A 184 13.43 6.05 -1.74
N LEU A 185 12.78 5.17 -0.99
CA LEU A 185 12.01 4.05 -1.53
C LEU A 185 10.84 4.51 -2.40
N ASP A 186 10.08 5.51 -1.96
CA ASP A 186 8.95 6.07 -2.72
C ASP A 186 9.40 6.71 -4.02
N ASN A 187 10.45 7.52 -3.96
CA ASN A 187 11.05 8.16 -5.14
C ASN A 187 11.62 7.11 -6.11
N TYR A 188 12.29 6.09 -5.57
CA TYR A 188 12.81 4.98 -6.36
C TYR A 188 11.69 4.22 -7.10
N VAL A 189 10.63 3.83 -6.38
CA VAL A 189 9.46 3.15 -6.97
C VAL A 189 8.85 3.99 -8.09
N LYS A 190 8.66 5.29 -7.86
CA LYS A 190 8.10 6.19 -8.86
C LYS A 190 8.99 6.31 -10.10
N GLY A 191 10.28 6.58 -9.91
CA GLY A 191 11.23 6.71 -11.02
C GLY A 191 11.34 5.43 -11.84
N LEU A 192 11.33 4.27 -11.16
CA LEU A 192 11.32 2.96 -11.79
C LEU A 192 10.07 2.74 -12.66
N THR A 193 8.88 3.05 -12.13
CA THR A 193 7.63 2.93 -12.88
C THR A 193 7.57 3.91 -14.04
N ASP A 194 7.94 5.17 -13.86
CA ASP A 194 7.93 6.20 -14.91
C ASP A 194 8.83 5.79 -16.08
N ALA A 195 10.05 5.30 -15.79
CA ALA A 195 10.97 4.80 -16.80
C ALA A 195 10.40 3.60 -17.58
N LEU A 196 9.72 2.68 -16.87
CA LEU A 196 9.06 1.52 -17.47
C LEU A 196 7.87 1.92 -18.36
N LEU A 197 7.05 2.87 -17.93
CA LEU A 197 5.93 3.39 -18.72
C LEU A 197 6.43 4.09 -19.99
N LEU A 198 7.46 4.93 -19.87
CA LEU A 198 8.13 5.53 -21.03
C LEU A 198 8.61 4.46 -22.00
N THR A 199 9.17 3.35 -21.51
CA THR A 199 9.59 2.21 -22.35
C THR A 199 8.41 1.62 -23.12
N VAL A 200 7.37 1.23 -22.39
CA VAL A 200 6.25 0.47 -22.92
C VAL A 200 5.46 1.32 -23.90
N PHE A 201 5.27 2.60 -23.62
CA PHE A 201 4.54 3.51 -24.49
C PHE A 201 5.39 4.07 -25.64
N ALA A 202 6.70 4.31 -25.47
CA ALA A 202 7.57 4.70 -26.58
C ALA A 202 7.77 3.54 -27.57
N SER A 203 7.80 2.29 -27.11
CA SER A 203 7.86 1.12 -27.99
C SER A 203 6.60 0.89 -28.85
N ASN A 204 5.49 1.57 -28.51
CA ASN A 204 4.26 1.58 -29.31
C ASN A 204 4.22 2.71 -30.36
N VAL A 205 5.20 3.63 -30.36
CA VAL A 205 5.38 4.65 -31.40
C VAL A 205 6.45 4.14 -32.38
N GLU A 206 5.99 3.30 -33.31
CA GLU A 206 6.65 2.83 -34.54
C GLU A 206 8.15 2.42 -34.47
N THR A 207 8.38 1.10 -34.53
CA THR A 207 9.62 0.40 -34.91
C THR A 207 10.80 0.41 -33.92
N SER A 208 10.89 -0.63 -33.09
CA SER A 208 12.11 -0.91 -32.31
C SER A 208 12.62 -2.33 -32.58
N THR A 209 13.86 -2.42 -33.09
CA THR A 209 14.55 -3.68 -33.37
C THR A 209 15.11 -4.30 -32.08
N ALA A 210 15.49 -5.59 -32.11
CA ALA A 210 16.04 -6.28 -30.93
C ALA A 210 17.31 -5.62 -30.35
N THR A 211 18.09 -4.92 -31.19
CA THR A 211 19.30 -4.19 -30.78
C THR A 211 18.97 -2.93 -29.99
N ASP A 212 17.89 -2.25 -30.35
CA ASP A 212 17.41 -1.05 -29.65
C ASP A 212 16.94 -1.41 -28.24
N ARG A 213 16.27 -2.57 -28.08
CA ARG A 213 15.90 -3.11 -26.75
C ARG A 213 17.13 -3.40 -25.90
N ALA A 214 18.20 -3.99 -26.45
CA ALA A 214 19.40 -4.30 -25.69
C ALA A 214 20.18 -3.05 -25.25
N GLY A 215 20.28 -2.03 -26.11
CA GLY A 215 20.86 -0.72 -25.77
C GLY A 215 20.03 0.02 -24.72
N PHE A 216 18.71 -0.14 -24.79
CA PHE A 216 17.75 0.46 -23.86
C PHE A 216 17.73 -0.22 -22.48
N TYR A 217 17.77 -1.55 -22.41
CA TYR A 217 17.94 -2.28 -21.14
C TYR A 217 19.24 -1.88 -20.45
N ARG A 218 20.28 -1.52 -21.21
CA ARG A 218 21.52 -0.97 -20.66
C ARG A 218 21.33 0.43 -20.09
N GLU A 219 20.58 1.32 -20.74
CA GLU A 219 20.27 2.66 -20.21
C GLU A 219 19.38 2.61 -18.96
N LEU A 220 18.36 1.75 -18.92
CA LEU A 220 17.57 1.50 -17.71
C LEU A 220 18.43 0.98 -16.55
N ARG A 221 19.36 0.07 -16.86
CA ARG A 221 20.32 -0.44 -15.89
C ARG A 221 21.30 0.64 -15.43
N GLU A 222 21.71 1.54 -16.31
CA GLU A 222 22.57 2.69 -15.97
C GLU A 222 21.83 3.72 -15.12
N MET A 223 20.52 3.96 -15.37
CA MET A 223 19.68 4.82 -14.54
C MET A 223 19.42 4.22 -13.15
N GLY A 224 19.20 2.90 -13.06
CA GLY A 224 19.19 2.19 -11.77
C GLY A 224 20.55 2.27 -11.05
N ASN A 225 21.65 2.07 -11.79
CA ASN A 225 23.02 2.16 -11.26
C ASN A 225 23.48 3.60 -10.93
N THR A 226 22.72 4.65 -11.27
CA THR A 226 22.96 5.98 -10.73
C THR A 226 22.63 5.94 -9.25
N LEU A 227 23.63 5.58 -8.45
CA LEU A 227 23.60 5.71 -7.01
C LEU A 227 23.03 7.09 -6.67
N SER A 228 21.88 7.11 -5.99
CA SER A 228 21.58 8.21 -5.10
C SER A 228 22.82 8.39 -4.24
N ASP A 229 23.52 9.52 -4.42
CA ASP A 229 24.75 9.86 -3.71
C ASP A 229 24.59 9.92 -2.18
N ALA A 230 23.41 9.58 -1.64
CA ALA A 230 23.09 9.53 -0.23
C ALA A 230 23.44 8.21 0.48
N ARG A 231 23.76 7.10 -0.21
CA ARG A 231 24.19 5.85 0.47
C ARG A 231 25.65 5.94 0.93
N ARG A 232 25.91 6.70 2.01
CA ARG A 232 27.13 6.54 2.83
C ARG A 232 26.81 6.17 4.27
N ASN A 233 27.33 4.98 4.60
CA ASN A 233 27.57 4.37 5.90
C ASN A 233 26.39 3.64 6.53
N ALA A 234 26.38 2.32 6.33
CA ALA A 234 25.89 1.39 7.34
C ALA A 234 26.52 1.80 8.69
N VAL A 235 25.72 2.36 9.59
CA VAL A 235 26.13 2.58 10.96
C VAL A 235 26.16 1.20 11.62
N HIS A 236 27.38 0.72 11.82
CA HIS A 236 27.68 -0.35 12.76
C HIS A 236 27.19 0.12 14.14
N ILE A 237 26.00 -0.30 14.57
CA ILE A 237 25.60 -0.14 15.96
C ILE A 237 26.44 -1.15 16.75
N GLN A 238 27.56 -0.68 17.31
CA GLN A 238 28.22 -1.39 18.40
C GLN A 238 27.26 -1.40 19.59
N ASN A 239 26.83 -2.60 19.96
CA ASN A 239 26.17 -2.83 21.24
C ASN A 239 27.12 -2.36 22.36
N TYR A 240 26.70 -1.37 23.13
CA TYR A 240 27.25 -1.13 24.45
C TYR A 240 26.24 -1.62 25.50
N LEU A 241 26.79 -2.44 26.40
CA LEU A 241 26.21 -3.01 27.61
C LEU A 241 25.65 -1.95 28.56
#